data_AF-A0A920F0C0-F1
#
_entry.id   AF-A0A920F0C0-F1
#
_cell.length_a   1.000
_cell.length_b   1.000
_cell.length_c   1.000
_cell.angle_alpha   90.00
_cell.angle_beta   90.00
_cell.angle_gamma   90.00
#
_symmetry.space_group_name_H-M   'P 1'
#
loop_
_entity.id
_entity.type
_entity.pdbx_description
1 polymer ?
#
loop_
_entity_poly.entity_id
_entity_poly.type
_entity_poly.pdbx_seq_one_letter_code
_entity_poly.pdbx_strand_id
1 'polypeptide(L)' 'MSNLFKTNLYLKTFGFFKIPLIFYVNPKVILLNNEEIKVAIPLNRRTRNHYGSMYFGALAVGADISVGLLPCL' A
#
# COMPACT_ATOMS: atom_id res chain seq x y z
N MET A 1 5.21 9.84 17.53
CA MET A 1 4.81 8.67 16.70
C MET A 1 5.64 8.71 15.43
N SER A 2 6.23 7.60 14.99
CA SER A 2 7.04 7.59 13.76
C SER A 2 6.21 8.05 12.56
N ASN A 3 6.81 8.78 11.62
CA ASN A 3 6.14 9.22 10.39
C ASN A 3 5.46 8.05 9.68
N LEU A 4 6.09 6.87 9.66
CA LEU A 4 5.53 5.64 9.10
C LEU A 4 4.22 5.19 9.74
N PHE A 5 4.08 5.28 11.07
CA PHE A 5 2.83 4.88 11.73
C PHE A 5 1.69 5.81 11.34
N LYS A 6 1.95 7.12 11.32
CA LYS A 6 0.96 8.13 10.91
C LYS A 6 0.54 7.92 9.45
N THR A 7 1.50 7.69 8.56
CA THR A 7 1.24 7.40 7.14
C THR A 7 0.42 6.13 6.95
N ASN A 8 0.76 5.04 7.65
CA ASN A 8 0.01 3.79 7.55
C ASN A 8 -1.41 3.91 8.12
N LEU A 9 -1.60 4.67 9.20
CA LEU A 9 -2.92 4.93 9.76
C LEU A 9 -3.77 5.76 8.80
N TYR A 10 -3.17 6.80 8.19
CA TYR A 10 -3.82 7.58 7.14
C TYR A 10 -4.20 6.70 5.94
N LEU A 11 -3.27 5.92 5.40
CA LEU A 11 -3.52 5.05 4.25
C LEU A 11 -4.64 4.05 4.53
N LYS A 12 -4.67 3.48 5.75
CA LYS A 12 -5.71 2.54 6.16
C LYS A 12 -7.08 3.19 6.29
N THR A 13 -7.15 4.37 6.94
CA THR A 13 -8.41 5.12 7.10
C THR A 13 -8.91 5.66 5.77
N PHE A 14 -8.03 6.22 4.95
CA PHE A 14 -8.34 6.67 3.59
C PHE A 14 -8.84 5.52 2.71
N GLY A 15 -8.14 4.37 2.71
CA GLY A 15 -8.60 3.18 1.99
C GLY A 15 -9.97 2.71 2.49
N PHE A 16 -10.23 2.77 3.79
CA PHE A 16 -11.52 2.36 4.35
C PHE A 16 -12.68 3.28 3.90
N PHE A 17 -12.47 4.60 3.93
CA PHE A 17 -13.53 5.58 3.67
C PHE A 17 -13.67 6.00 2.20
N LYS A 18 -12.59 5.93 1.41
CA LYS A 18 -12.53 6.50 0.05
C LYS A 18 -12.26 5.46 -1.02
N ILE A 19 -11.37 4.50 -0.77
CA ILE A 19 -10.93 3.54 -1.80
C ILE A 19 -10.94 2.11 -1.23
N PRO A 20 -12.10 1.42 -1.23
CA PRO A 20 -12.26 0.10 -0.61
C PRO A 20 -11.23 -0.95 -1.07
N LEU A 21 -10.76 -0.85 -2.32
CA LEU A 21 -9.72 -1.74 -2.85
C LEU A 21 -8.39 -1.62 -2.10
N ILE A 22 -7.96 -0.41 -1.73
CA ILE A 22 -6.75 -0.17 -0.94
C ILE A 22 -6.90 -0.83 0.42
N PHE A 23 -8.05 -0.65 1.07
CA PHE A 23 -8.32 -1.31 2.35
C PHE A 23 -8.31 -2.84 2.25
N TYR A 24 -8.87 -3.39 1.17
CA TYR A 24 -8.94 -4.82 0.94
C TYR A 24 -7.56 -5.46 0.77
N VAL A 25 -6.70 -4.82 -0.05
CA VAL A 25 -5.30 -5.26 -0.30
C VAL A 25 -4.41 -5.03 0.93
N ASN A 26 -4.76 -4.06 1.78
CA ASN A 26 -4.08 -3.70 3.02
C ASN A 26 -2.55 -3.52 2.86
N PRO A 27 -2.13 -2.59 1.97
CA PRO A 27 -0.72 -2.21 1.80
C PRO A 27 -0.18 -1.51 3.05
N LYS A 28 1.14 -1.56 3.22
CA LYS A 28 1.85 -0.89 4.31
C LYS A 28 3.10 -0.18 3.78
N VAL A 29 3.28 1.08 4.15
CA VAL A 29 4.54 1.81 3.94
C VAL A 29 5.56 1.30 4.96
N ILE A 30 6.66 0.74 4.47
CA ILE A 30 7.75 0.20 5.29
C ILE A 30 8.98 1.12 5.31
N LEU A 31 9.10 2.00 4.32
CA LEU A 31 10.12 3.05 4.26
C LEU A 31 9.53 4.29 3.60
N LEU A 32 9.85 5.45 4.16
CA LEU A 32 9.48 6.76 3.63
C LEU A 32 10.57 7.75 4.05
N ASN A 33 11.37 8.20 3.09
CA ASN A 33 12.40 9.24 3.25
C ASN A 33 12.45 10.12 1.99
N ASN A 34 13.38 11.08 1.95
CA ASN A 34 13.48 12.07 0.88
C ASN A 34 13.93 11.53 -0.49
N GLU A 35 14.26 10.25 -0.60
CA GLU A 35 14.80 9.65 -1.83
C GLU A 35 13.92 8.52 -2.36
N GLU A 36 13.28 7.76 -1.46
CA GLU A 36 12.49 6.59 -1.82
C GLU A 36 11.32 6.34 -0.87
N ILE A 37 10.31 5.66 -1.42
CA ILE A 37 9.21 5.06 -0.67
C ILE A 37 9.19 3.56 -0.96
N LYS A 38 8.99 2.75 0.08
CA LYS A 38 8.78 1.29 -0.07
C LYS A 38 7.44 0.90 0.51
N VAL A 39 6.61 0.26 -0.32
CA VAL A 39 5.30 -0.26 0.05
C VAL A 39 5.32 -1.78 -0.01
N ALA A 40 4.86 -2.41 1.07
CA ALA A 40 4.70 -3.85 1.16
C ALA A 40 3.22 -4.24 1.10
N ILE A 41 2.91 -5.26 0.30
CA ILE A 41 1.58 -5.87 0.24
C ILE A 41 1.71 -7.32 0.69
N PRO A 42 0.93 -7.76 1.69
CA PRO A 42 1.01 -9.14 2.17
C PRO A 42 0.48 -10.09 1.09
N LEU A 43 1.25 -11.13 0.72
CA LEU A 43 0.79 -12.22 -0.13
C LEU A 43 -0.14 -13.15 0.67
N ASN A 44 -1.44 -13.06 0.43
CA ASN A 44 -2.45 -13.84 1.15
C ASN A 44 -3.62 -14.18 0.21
N ARG A 45 -4.68 -14.82 0.73
CA ARG A 45 -5.86 -15.22 -0.05
C ARG A 45 -6.48 -14.08 -0.88
N ARG A 46 -6.37 -12.83 -0.42
CA ARG A 46 -6.94 -11.64 -1.08
C ARG A 46 -6.07 -11.11 -2.23
N THR A 47 -4.77 -11.34 -2.18
CA THR A 47 -3.77 -10.69 -3.04
C THR A 47 -2.99 -11.67 -3.90
N ARG A 48 -3.18 -12.98 -3.71
CA ARG A 48 -2.62 -14.03 -4.56
C ARG A 48 -3.51 -14.34 -5.75
N ASN A 49 -2.91 -14.74 -6.87
CA ASN A 49 -3.61 -15.27 -8.04
C ASN A 49 -3.82 -16.79 -7.93
N HIS A 50 -4.39 -17.39 -8.97
CA HIS A 50 -4.63 -18.84 -9.08
C HIS A 50 -3.35 -19.68 -9.16
N TYR A 51 -2.20 -19.07 -9.44
CA TYR A 51 -0.87 -19.70 -9.39
C TYR A 51 -0.17 -19.54 -8.02
N GLY A 52 -0.80 -18.85 -7.06
CA GLY A 52 -0.21 -18.59 -5.74
C GLY A 52 0.80 -17.44 -5.70
N SER A 53 1.06 -16.78 -6.82
CA SER A 53 1.89 -15.56 -6.89
C SER A 53 1.06 -14.31 -6.62
N MET A 54 1.72 -13.15 -6.44
CA MET A 54 0.99 -11.89 -6.26
C MET A 54 0.17 -11.56 -7.51
N TYR A 55 -1.10 -11.21 -7.30
CA TYR A 55 -2.02 -10.83 -8.35
C TYR A 55 -1.55 -9.50 -8.98
N PHE A 56 -1.61 -9.40 -10.31
CA PHE A 56 -1.14 -8.22 -11.04
C PHE A 56 -1.83 -6.93 -10.58
N GLY A 57 -3.15 -6.98 -10.33
CA GLY A 57 -3.88 -5.86 -9.76
C GLY A 57 -3.41 -5.45 -8.35
N ALA A 58 -2.96 -6.40 -7.53
CA ALA A 58 -2.38 -6.07 -6.21
C ALA A 58 -1.03 -5.36 -6.36
N LEU A 59 -0.19 -5.79 -7.31
CA LEU A 59 1.05 -5.10 -7.67
C LEU A 59 0.78 -3.67 -8.16
N ALA A 60 -0.20 -3.50 -9.05
CA ALA A 60 -0.59 -2.20 -9.57
C ALA A 60 -1.07 -1.24 -8.47
N VAL A 61 -1.85 -1.74 -7.49
CA VAL A 61 -2.25 -0.95 -6.30
C VAL A 61 -1.03 -0.49 -5.50
N GLY A 62 -0.02 -1.36 -5.32
CA GLY A 62 1.22 -0.98 -4.65
C GLY A 62 1.97 0.13 -5.38
N ALA A 63 2.06 0.04 -6.71
CA ALA A 63 2.67 1.06 -7.56
C ALA A 63 1.94 2.41 -7.48
N ASP A 64 0.61 2.39 -7.62
CA ASP A 64 -0.24 3.59 -7.56
C ASP A 64 -0.12 4.32 -6.22
N ILE A 65 -0.18 3.58 -5.10
CA ILE A 65 0.00 4.15 -3.76
C ILE A 65 1.39 4.74 -3.58
N SER A 66 2.42 4.07 -4.11
CA SER A 66 3.80 4.56 -4.02
C SER A 66 3.91 5.90 -4.74
N VAL A 67 3.36 6.00 -5.96
CA VAL A 67 3.34 7.24 -6.74
C VAL A 67 2.50 8.32 -6.07
N GLY A 68 1.31 8.02 -5.55
CA GLY A 68 0.44 9.00 -4.91
C GLY A 68 0.95 9.56 -3.58
N LEU A 69 1.81 8.81 -2.88
CA LEU A 69 2.44 9.25 -1.63
C LEU A 69 3.82 9.92 -1.83
N LEU A 70 4.48 9.67 -2.96
CA LEU A 70 5.78 10.25 -3.31
C LEU A 70 5.80 11.79 -3.50
N PRO A 71 4.76 12.48 -4.03
CA PRO A 71 4.79 13.94 -4.20
C PRO A 71 4.78 14.74 -2.88
N CYS A 72 4.90 14.08 -1.72
CA CYS A 72 5.15 14.72 -0.43
C CYS A 72 6.65 14.83 -0.06
N LEU A 73 7.54 14.61 -1.03
CA LEU A 73 8.98 14.95 -0.97
C LEU A 73 9.25 16.27 -1.70
#